data_AF-A0A060ZCG7-F1
#
_entry.id   AF-A0A060ZCG7-F1
#
_cell.length_a   1.000
_cell.length_b   1.000
_cell.length_c   1.000
_cell.angle_alpha   90.00
_cell.angle_beta   90.00
_cell.angle_gamma   90.00
#
_symmetry.space_group_name_H-M   'P 1'
#
loop_
_entity.id
_entity.type
_entity.pdbx_description
1 polymer ?
#
loop_
_entity_poly.entity_id
_entity_poly.type
_entity_poly.pdbx_seq_one_letter_code
_entity_poly.pdbx_strand_id
1 'polypeptide(L)'
;MNFFSPHLTRVNDCVLRVNEVDVSEVVHSRAVEALKEAGPVVRLLVRRRQAPPETILEINLLKGPKGLGFSIAGGIGNQHIPGDNSIYITKIIEGGAAQKDGRLQTGDRLLAVRTHLLWTFLH
;
A
#
# COMPACT_ATOMS: atom_id res chain seq x y z
N MET A 1 -4.09 32.16 5.29
CA MET A 1 -2.93 32.14 4.38
C MET A 1 -2.29 30.76 4.48
N ASN A 2 -2.49 29.92 3.46
CA ASN A 2 -1.89 28.60 3.37
C ASN A 2 -0.45 28.76 2.88
N PHE A 3 0.52 28.63 3.78
CA PHE A 3 1.95 28.80 3.48
C PHE A 3 2.61 27.60 2.78
N PHE A 4 1.84 26.60 2.34
CA PHE A 4 2.40 25.38 1.79
C PHE A 4 2.09 25.22 0.31
N SER A 5 3.12 25.34 -0.53
CA SER A 5 3.05 24.91 -1.92
C SER A 5 2.64 23.43 -1.96
N PRO A 6 1.57 23.08 -2.70
CA PRO A 6 1.03 21.71 -2.76
C PRO A 6 1.97 20.69 -3.45
N HIS A 7 3.20 21.07 -3.78
CA HIS A 7 4.18 20.23 -4.49
C HIS A 7 5.33 19.70 -3.61
N LEU A 8 5.48 20.15 -2.36
CA LEU A 8 6.59 19.69 -1.51
C LEU A 8 6.24 18.54 -0.54
N THR A 9 5.00 18.48 -0.03
CA THR A 9 4.60 17.48 0.96
C THR A 9 3.53 16.56 0.39
N ARG A 10 3.84 15.26 0.30
CA ARG A 10 2.89 14.23 -0.11
C ARG A 10 2.14 13.70 1.12
N VAL A 11 0.94 13.17 0.91
CA VAL A 11 0.27 12.33 1.91
C VAL A 11 1.24 11.20 2.30
N ASN A 12 1.46 10.98 3.60
CA ASN A 12 2.43 10.05 4.23
C ASN A 12 3.85 10.59 4.52
N ASP A 13 4.10 11.88 4.34
CA ASP A 13 5.33 12.51 4.85
C ASP A 13 5.22 12.74 6.38
N CYS A 14 6.24 12.34 7.15
CA CYS A 14 6.32 12.64 8.59
C CYS A 14 7.30 13.80 8.80
N VAL A 15 6.81 14.90 9.40
CA VAL A 15 7.68 15.99 9.88
C VAL A 15 8.41 15.51 11.12
N LEU A 16 9.74 15.51 11.09
CA LEU A 16 10.58 15.08 12.20
C LEU A 16 11.20 16.26 12.93
N ARG A 17 11.37 17.41 12.26
CA ARG A 17 11.93 18.62 12.87
C ARG A 17 11.39 19.90 12.23
N VAL A 18 11.19 20.92 13.04
CA VAL A 18 10.86 22.30 12.62
C VAL A 18 11.93 23.22 13.18
N ASN A 19 12.78 23.77 12.31
CA ASN A 19 14.01 24.49 12.67
C ASN A 19 14.91 23.61 13.57
N GLU A 20 15.19 24.08 14.80
CA GLU A 20 15.98 23.37 15.82
C GLU A 20 15.12 22.51 16.75
N VAL A 21 13.79 22.52 16.59
CA VAL A 21 12.86 21.78 17.46
C VAL A 21 12.54 20.42 16.85
N ASP A 22 12.96 19.35 17.54
CA ASP A 22 12.58 17.97 17.22
C ASP A 22 11.08 17.76 17.47
N VAL A 23 10.39 17.21 16.47
CA VAL A 23 8.95 16.92 16.50
C VAL A 23 8.64 15.46 16.15
N SER A 24 9.64 14.57 16.13
CA SER A 24 9.42 13.17 15.75
C SER A 24 8.57 12.38 16.76
N GLU A 25 8.57 12.78 18.03
CA GLU A 25 7.94 12.09 19.17
C GLU A 25 7.00 13.02 19.97
N VAL A 26 6.73 14.24 19.50
CA VAL A 26 5.97 15.23 20.27
C VAL A 26 4.47 15.09 20.08
N VAL A 27 3.72 15.43 21.13
CA VAL A 27 2.25 15.59 21.07
C VAL A 27 1.90 16.64 20.00
N HIS A 28 0.82 16.39 19.25
CA HIS A 28 0.37 17.21 18.12
C HIS A 28 0.44 18.74 18.36
N SER A 29 0.08 19.19 19.57
CA SER A 29 0.13 20.60 19.98
C SER A 29 1.51 21.23 19.85
N ARG A 30 2.59 20.50 20.19
CA ARG A 30 3.94 21.05 20.19
C ARG A 30 4.51 21.24 18.79
N ALA A 31 4.19 20.34 17.86
CA ALA A 31 4.53 20.50 16.46
C ALA A 31 3.80 21.71 15.83
N VAL A 32 2.53 21.91 16.22
CA VAL A 32 1.75 23.06 15.78
C VAL A 32 2.31 24.37 16.34
N GLU A 33 2.69 24.42 17.62
CA GLU A 33 3.37 25.58 18.22
C GLU A 33 4.67 25.91 17.49
N ALA A 34 5.55 24.91 17.26
CA ALA A 34 6.81 25.12 16.58
C ALA A 34 6.63 25.68 15.16
N LEU A 35 5.58 25.27 14.44
CA LEU A 35 5.25 25.81 13.11
C LEU A 35 4.67 27.23 13.18
N LYS A 36 3.91 27.57 14.23
CA LYS A 36 3.35 28.91 14.44
C LYS A 36 4.42 29.92 14.86
N GLU A 37 5.38 29.49 15.66
CA GLU A 37 6.50 30.31 16.14
C GLU A 37 7.64 30.40 15.12
N ALA A 38 7.69 29.49 14.14
CA ALA A 38 8.63 29.59 13.05
C ALA A 38 8.34 30.88 12.27
N GLY A 39 9.33 31.79 12.26
CA GLY A 39 9.25 33.04 11.53
C GLY A 39 9.11 32.85 10.01
N PRO A 40 9.35 33.89 9.20
CA PRO A 40 9.03 33.85 7.76
C PRO A 40 9.80 32.79 6.96
N VAL A 41 10.87 32.20 7.53
CA VAL A 41 11.65 31.11 6.93
C VAL A 41 11.65 29.90 7.87
N VAL A 42 11.24 28.75 7.36
CA VAL A 42 11.14 27.49 8.12
C VAL A 42 12.02 26.42 7.49
N ARG A 43 12.90 25.80 8.27
CA ARG A 43 13.67 24.62 7.86
C ARG A 43 13.00 23.36 8.37
N LEU A 44 12.54 22.50 7.47
CA LEU A 44 11.87 21.25 7.81
C LEU A 44 12.78 20.05 7.54
N LEU A 45 12.87 19.12 8.50
CA LEU A 45 13.40 17.78 8.26
C LEU A 45 12.22 16.84 8.09
N VAL A 46 12.06 16.31 6.88
CA VAL A 46 10.91 15.48 6.51
C VAL A 46 11.40 14.08 6.17
N ARG A 47 10.81 13.06 6.81
CA ARG A 47 10.97 11.68 6.38
C ARG A 47 9.81 11.30 5.49
N ARG A 48 10.10 11.18 4.20
CA ARG A 48 9.17 10.62 3.22
C ARG A 48 9.18 9.10 3.34
N ARG A 49 8.06 8.50 3.74
CA ARG A 49 7.89 7.06 3.62
C ARG A 49 7.71 6.75 2.13
N GLN A 50 8.76 6.28 1.46
CA GLN A 50 8.58 5.72 0.13
C GLN A 50 7.75 4.46 0.27
N ALA A 51 6.67 4.34 -0.52
CA ALA A 51 6.02 3.06 -0.68
C ALA A 51 7.09 2.07 -1.18
N PRO A 52 7.12 0.82 -0.67
CA PRO A 52 7.98 -0.19 -1.24
C PRO A 52 7.77 -0.24 -2.76
N PRO A 53 8.83 -0.48 -3.56
CA PRO A 53 8.67 -0.68 -4.99
C PRO A 53 7.57 -1.72 -5.25
N GLU A 54 6.63 -1.40 -6.14
CA GLU A 54 5.64 -2.39 -6.57
C GLU A 54 6.37 -3.59 -7.18
N THR A 55 6.21 -4.75 -6.57
CA THR A 55 6.84 -5.99 -7.03
C THR A 55 5.78 -6.83 -7.73
N ILE A 56 5.99 -7.14 -9.02
CA ILE A 56 5.13 -8.05 -9.76
C ILE A 56 5.59 -9.48 -9.50
N LEU A 57 4.69 -10.31 -8.97
CA LEU A 57 4.94 -11.72 -8.70
C LEU A 57 4.07 -12.59 -9.58
N GLU A 58 4.68 -13.60 -10.19
CA GLU A 58 3.97 -14.70 -10.83
C GLU A 58 3.86 -15.88 -9.87
N ILE A 59 2.63 -16.29 -9.56
CA ILE A 59 2.34 -17.32 -8.57
C ILE A 59 1.49 -18.41 -9.20
N ASN A 60 2.04 -19.62 -9.25
CA ASN A 60 1.35 -20.83 -9.67
C ASN A 60 0.81 -21.54 -8.43
N LEU A 61 -0.51 -21.52 -8.25
CA LEU A 61 -1.18 -22.25 -7.18
C LEU A 61 -1.83 -23.52 -7.72
N LEU A 62 -1.52 -24.65 -7.07
CA LEU A 62 -2.32 -25.86 -7.24
C LEU A 62 -3.62 -25.70 -6.43
N LYS A 63 -4.77 -25.80 -7.09
CA LYS A 63 -6.07 -25.73 -6.41
C LYS A 63 -6.20 -26.90 -5.43
N GLY A 64 -6.53 -26.58 -4.17
CA GLY A 64 -6.87 -27.57 -3.15
C GLY A 64 -8.38 -27.81 -3.07
N PRO A 65 -8.85 -28.56 -2.07
CA PRO A 65 -10.28 -28.82 -1.85
C PRO A 65 -11.13 -27.55 -1.65
N LYS A 66 -10.51 -26.48 -1.14
CA LYS A 66 -11.13 -25.14 -0.96
C LYS A 66 -10.84 -24.19 -2.15
N GLY A 67 -10.48 -24.72 -3.32
CA GLY A 67 -10.05 -23.93 -4.47
C GLY A 67 -8.67 -23.30 -4.27
N LEU A 68 -8.52 -22.03 -4.68
CA LEU A 68 -7.25 -21.29 -4.60
C LEU A 68 -6.92 -20.80 -3.17
N GLY A 69 -7.90 -20.76 -2.26
CA GLY A 69 -7.64 -20.39 -0.86
C GLY A 69 -7.55 -18.89 -0.58
N PHE A 70 -8.17 -18.03 -1.39
CA PHE A 70 -8.30 -16.59 -1.12
C PHE A 70 -9.64 -16.03 -1.63
N SER A 71 -10.01 -14.84 -1.15
CA SER A 71 -11.19 -14.07 -1.61
C SER A 71 -10.75 -12.79 -2.30
N ILE A 72 -11.57 -12.30 -3.24
CA ILE A 72 -11.31 -11.06 -3.99
C ILE A 72 -12.44 -10.03 -3.81
N ALA A 73 -12.12 -8.76 -4.02
CA ALA A 73 -13.08 -7.67 -4.20
C ALA A 73 -12.57 -6.65 -5.23
N GLY A 74 -13.45 -5.76 -5.68
CA GLY A 74 -13.10 -4.75 -6.67
C GLY A 74 -13.58 -5.10 -8.08
N GLY A 75 -13.11 -4.32 -9.05
CA GLY A 75 -13.49 -4.45 -10.45
C GLY A 75 -14.36 -3.31 -10.94
N ILE A 76 -14.48 -3.21 -12.27
CA ILE A 76 -15.31 -2.20 -12.93
C ILE A 76 -16.77 -2.39 -12.50
N GLY A 77 -17.38 -1.34 -11.96
CA GLY A 77 -18.77 -1.36 -11.48
C GLY A 77 -18.96 -1.93 -10.07
N ASN A 78 -17.90 -2.44 -9.42
CA ASN A 78 -17.95 -2.93 -8.05
C ASN A 78 -16.63 -2.61 -7.31
N GLN A 79 -16.31 -1.32 -7.22
CA GLN A 79 -15.04 -0.84 -6.65
C GLN A 79 -14.92 -1.21 -5.17
N HIS A 80 -13.77 -1.76 -4.79
CA HIS A 80 -13.41 -1.98 -3.38
C HIS A 80 -12.84 -0.72 -2.75
N ILE A 81 -12.05 0.02 -3.54
CA ILE A 81 -11.45 1.31 -3.17
C ILE A 81 -12.07 2.37 -4.10
N PRO A 82 -12.65 3.46 -3.58
CA PRO A 82 -13.26 4.50 -4.41
C PRO A 82 -12.28 5.07 -5.44
N GLY A 83 -12.69 5.07 -6.72
CA GLY A 83 -11.86 5.53 -7.83
C GLY A 83 -10.87 4.50 -8.37
N ASP A 84 -10.84 3.28 -7.81
CA ASP A 84 -9.95 2.20 -8.25
C ASP A 84 -10.75 1.00 -8.79
N ASN A 85 -10.54 0.67 -10.06
CA ASN A 85 -11.20 -0.44 -10.75
C ASN A 85 -10.44 -1.78 -10.63
N SER A 86 -9.42 -1.85 -9.80
CA SER A 86 -8.57 -3.03 -9.64
C SER A 86 -9.24 -4.13 -8.82
N ILE A 87 -8.74 -5.36 -8.99
CA ILE A 87 -9.13 -6.52 -8.20
C ILE A 87 -8.09 -6.74 -7.10
N TYR A 88 -8.54 -6.88 -5.85
CA TYR A 88 -7.71 -7.07 -4.68
C TYR A 88 -8.02 -8.36 -3.96
N ILE A 89 -7.01 -8.99 -3.38
CA ILE A 89 -7.19 -10.05 -2.39
C ILE A 89 -7.66 -9.42 -1.08
N THR A 90 -8.82 -9.85 -0.59
CA THR A 90 -9.41 -9.36 0.67
C THR A 90 -9.23 -10.32 1.83
N LYS A 91 -8.95 -11.59 1.55
CA LYS A 91 -8.77 -12.62 2.57
C LYS A 91 -7.90 -13.77 2.07
N ILE A 92 -6.97 -14.22 2.91
CA ILE A 92 -6.29 -15.51 2.79
C ILE A 92 -7.01 -16.53 3.66
N ILE A 93 -7.35 -17.70 3.09
CA ILE A 93 -8.13 -18.74 3.77
C ILE A 93 -7.20 -19.69 4.52
N GLU A 94 -7.48 -19.90 5.80
CA GLU A 94 -6.72 -20.84 6.63
C GLU A 94 -6.81 -22.30 6.12
N GLY A 95 -5.65 -22.94 6.05
CA GLY A 95 -5.42 -24.24 5.44
C GLY A 95 -5.56 -24.26 3.91
N GLY A 96 -5.80 -23.12 3.27
CA GLY A 96 -5.98 -22.99 1.81
C GLY A 96 -4.66 -23.03 1.04
N ALA A 97 -4.75 -23.19 -0.29
CA ALA A 97 -3.56 -23.28 -1.15
C ALA A 97 -2.70 -22.00 -1.09
N ALA A 98 -3.31 -20.82 -1.18
CA ALA A 98 -2.60 -19.55 -1.06
C ALA A 98 -1.89 -19.36 0.30
N GLN A 99 -2.51 -19.77 1.41
CA GLN A 99 -1.86 -19.68 2.73
C GLN A 99 -0.66 -20.63 2.82
N LYS A 100 -0.79 -21.85 2.29
CA LYS A 100 0.30 -22.84 2.27
C LYS A 100 1.47 -22.42 1.39
N ASP A 101 1.20 -21.73 0.28
CA ASP A 101 2.23 -21.13 -0.57
C ASP A 101 2.89 -19.93 0.12
N GLY A 102 2.11 -19.10 0.83
CA GLY A 102 2.60 -18.05 1.73
C GLY A 102 3.06 -16.76 1.04
N ARG A 103 3.11 -16.71 -0.29
CA ARG A 103 3.53 -15.50 -1.02
C ARG A 103 2.42 -14.47 -1.22
N LEU A 104 1.16 -14.91 -1.31
CA LEU A 104 0.01 -14.01 -1.44
C LEU A 104 -0.39 -13.41 -0.09
N GLN A 105 -0.75 -12.13 -0.11
CA GLN A 105 -1.19 -11.37 1.06
C GLN A 105 -2.49 -10.62 0.80
N THR A 106 -3.21 -10.29 1.88
CA THR A 106 -4.35 -9.37 1.79
C THR A 106 -3.85 -7.99 1.35
N GLY A 107 -4.54 -7.39 0.38
CA GLY A 107 -4.14 -6.13 -0.25
C GLY A 107 -3.39 -6.31 -1.57
N ASP A 108 -2.96 -7.53 -1.91
CA ASP A 108 -2.34 -7.79 -3.21
C ASP A 108 -3.33 -7.53 -4.34
N ARG A 109 -2.84 -6.86 -5.39
CA ARG A 109 -3.60 -6.58 -6.60
C ARG A 109 -3.39 -7.69 -7.63
N LEU A 110 -4.50 -8.27 -8.11
CA LEU A 110 -4.44 -9.21 -9.21
C LEU A 110 -4.32 -8.45 -10.53
N LEU A 111 -3.21 -8.65 -11.23
CA LEU A 111 -2.92 -8.01 -12.52
C LEU A 111 -3.38 -8.85 -13.71
N ALA A 112 -3.28 -10.17 -13.61
CA ALA A 112 -3.68 -11.10 -14.66
C ALA A 112 -3.97 -12.49 -14.07
N VAL A 113 -4.81 -13.26 -14.76
CA VAL A 113 -5.02 -14.69 -14.49
C VAL A 113 -4.70 -15.44 -15.78
N ARG A 114 -3.67 -16.29 -15.77
CA ARG A 114 -3.37 -17.20 -16.88
C ARG A 114 -4.21 -18.48 -16.73
N THR A 115 -4.91 -18.87 -17.79
CA THR A 115 -5.78 -20.06 -17.83
C THR A 115 -5.19 -21.24 -18.61
N HIS A 116 -3.98 -21.13 -19.17
CA HIS A 116 -3.43 -22.13 -20.06
C HIS A 116 -2.43 -23.07 -19.38
N LEU A 117 -2.83 -24.33 -19.21
CA LEU A 117 -1.93 -25.48 -19.33
C LEU A 117 -1.87 -25.85 -20.83
N LEU A 118 -1.06 -25.13 -21.62
CA LEU A 118 -0.85 -25.45 -23.04
C LEU A 118 0.42 -26.26 -23.28
N TRP A 119 0.84 -27.14 -22.35
CA TRP A 119 2.02 -28.00 -22.57
C TRP A 119 1.95 -29.35 -21.83
N THR A 120 0.79 -30.00 -21.82
CA THR A 120 0.77 -31.46 -21.71
C THR A 120 0.17 -32.04 -22.99
N PHE A 121 0.82 -31.74 -24.12
CA PHE A 121 0.67 -32.51 -25.34
C PHE A 121 1.63 -33.71 -25.29
N LEU A 122 1.08 -34.88 -25.56
CA LEU A 122 1.66 -35.91 -26.43
C LEU A 122 3.12 -36.31 -26.17
N HIS A 123 3.34 -37.29 -25.30
CA HIS A 123 3.77 -38.65 -25.71
C HIS A 123 3.61 -39.64 -24.56
#